data_AF-A0A8P0T0G9-F1
#
_entry.id   AF-A0A8P0T0G9-F1
#
_cell.length_a   1.000
_cell.length_b   1.000
_cell.length_c   1.000
_cell.angle_alpha   90.00
_cell.angle_beta   90.00
_cell.angle_gamma   90.00
#
_symmetry.space_group_name_H-M   'P 1'
#
loop_
_entity.id
_entity.type
_entity.pdbx_description
1 polymer ?
#
loop_
_entity_poly.entity_id
_entity_poly.type
_entity_poly.pdbx_seq_one_letter_code
_entity_poly.pdbx_strand_id
1 'polypeptide(L)' 'MTLTRWTGMIIGSNRMVDPRVISVLAKWQNSYSIKVVLQELRRLMMSKENMKLPQPSEGQYYSN' A
#
# COMPACT_ATOMS: atom_id res chain seq x y z
N MET A 1 -4.36 -0.35 -13.19
CA MET A 1 -3.98 -0.86 -11.86
C MET A 1 -4.30 0.24 -10.85
N THR A 2 -5.57 0.36 -10.49
CA THR A 2 -6.08 1.38 -9.57
C THR A 2 -5.74 0.97 -8.13
N LEU A 3 -5.32 1.94 -7.32
CA LEU A 3 -4.79 1.75 -5.97
C LEU A 3 -5.92 1.46 -4.95
N THR A 4 -6.89 0.60 -5.24
CA THR A 4 -8.18 0.64 -4.52
C THR A 4 -8.34 -0.30 -3.35
N ARG A 5 -7.49 -1.32 -3.11
CA ARG A 5 -7.63 -2.10 -1.87
C ARG A 5 -6.45 -3.07 -1.62
N TRP A 6 -5.60 -2.78 -0.64
CA TRP A 6 -4.61 -3.75 -0.16
C TRP A 6 -5.14 -4.39 1.12
N THR A 7 -5.28 -5.72 1.16
CA THR A 7 -5.58 -6.46 2.39
C THR A 7 -4.28 -7.07 2.93
N GLY A 8 -4.18 -7.29 4.24
CA GLY A 8 -3.07 -8.03 4.86
C GLY A 8 -1.98 -7.16 5.49
N MET A 9 -1.04 -6.63 4.70
CA MET A 9 0.24 -6.10 5.23
C MET A 9 0.41 -4.57 5.12
N ILE A 10 -0.01 -3.98 3.99
CA ILE A 10 0.16 -2.54 3.75
C ILE A 10 -0.86 -1.73 4.54
N ILE A 11 -2.04 -2.31 4.77
CA ILE A 11 -3.17 -1.65 5.39
C ILE A 11 -3.39 -2.26 6.76
N GLY A 12 -3.14 -1.46 7.81
CA GLY A 12 -3.32 -1.87 9.21
C GLY A 12 -4.77 -2.17 9.55
N SER A 13 -5.02 -2.56 10.82
CA SER A 13 -6.35 -2.94 11.34
C SER A 13 -7.46 -1.91 11.04
N ASN A 14 -7.11 -0.64 10.88
CA ASN A 14 -8.04 0.45 10.60
C ASN A 14 -8.20 0.82 9.12
N ARG A 15 -7.81 -0.08 8.19
CA ARG A 15 -7.96 0.14 6.74
C ARG A 15 -7.15 1.33 6.19
N MET A 16 -6.18 1.82 6.96
CA MET A 16 -5.20 2.83 6.59
C MET A 16 -3.82 2.22 6.36
N VAL A 17 -3.02 2.87 5.52
CA VAL A 17 -1.61 2.49 5.33
C VAL A 17 -0.87 2.53 6.67
N ASP A 18 -0.24 1.43 7.08
CA ASP A 18 0.62 1.42 8.26
C ASP A 18 2.02 1.95 7.88
N PRO A 19 2.42 3.14 8.38
CA PRO A 19 3.72 3.72 8.04
C PRO A 19 4.90 2.84 8.44
N ARG A 20 4.74 1.94 9.43
CA ARG A 20 5.80 1.07 9.93
C ARG A 20 6.12 -0.06 8.96
N VAL A 21 5.16 -0.46 8.12
CA VAL A 21 5.32 -1.54 7.13
C VAL A 21 5.89 -1.01 5.82
N ILE A 22 5.65 0.26 5.49
CA ILE A 22 6.22 0.92 4.31
C ILE A 22 7.53 1.59 4.67
N SER A 23 8.64 1.03 4.19
CA SER A 23 10.01 1.50 4.46
C SER A 23 10.20 3.02 4.28
N VAL A 24 9.69 3.58 3.18
CA VAL A 24 9.82 5.02 2.84
C VAL A 24 9.05 5.91 3.82
N LEU A 25 7.96 5.41 4.39
CA LEU A 25 7.18 6.15 5.39
C LEU A 25 7.79 5.97 6.79
N ALA A 26 8.24 4.77 7.14
CA ALA A 26 8.90 4.49 8.41
C ALA A 26 10.21 5.28 8.59
N LYS A 27 10.94 5.50 7.51
CA LYS A 27 12.25 6.19 7.49
C LYS A 27 12.20 7.41 6.59
N TRP A 28 11.15 8.22 6.73
CA TRP A 28 10.93 9.39 5.89
C TRP A 28 12.17 10.30 5.83
N GLN A 29 12.55 10.70 4.62
CA GLN A 29 13.62 11.67 4.34
C GLN A 29 13.02 12.87 3.63
N ASN A 30 13.54 14.08 3.87
CA ASN A 30 13.02 15.29 3.21
C ASN A 30 13.21 15.28 1.68
N SER A 31 14.13 14.44 1.19
CA SER A 31 14.38 14.22 -0.23
C SER A 31 13.36 13.28 -0.89
N TYR A 32 12.54 12.57 -0.11
CA TYR A 32 11.50 11.72 -0.65
C TYR A 32 10.34 12.55 -1.20
N SER A 33 9.76 12.06 -2.28
CA SER A 33 8.63 12.68 -2.97
C SER A 33 7.46 11.72 -3.04
N ILE A 34 6.28 12.24 -3.38
CA ILE A 34 5.07 11.43 -3.63
C ILE A 34 5.37 10.33 -4.66
N LYS A 35 6.19 10.62 -5.67
CA LYS A 35 6.64 9.62 -6.66
C LYS A 35 7.32 8.42 -6.00
N VAL A 36 8.21 8.64 -5.03
CA VAL A 36 8.91 7.56 -4.31
C VAL A 36 7.92 6.70 -3.53
N VAL A 37 6.95 7.32 -2.86
CA VAL A 37 5.88 6.62 -2.13
C VAL A 37 5.07 5.71 -3.07
N LEU A 38 4.63 6.25 -4.21
CA LEU A 38 3.86 5.49 -5.20
C LEU A 38 4.65 4.34 -5.83
N GLN A 39 5.95 4.55 -6.08
CA GLN A 39 6.83 3.50 -6.61
C GLN A 39 7.04 2.37 -5.60
N GLU A 40 7.26 2.69 -4.32
CA GLU A 40 7.38 1.67 -3.27
C GLU A 40 6.07 0.90 -3.09
N LEU A 41 4.93 1.60 -3.08
CA LEU A 41 3.62 0.96 -3.04
C LEU A 41 3.50 -0.06 -4.18
N ARG A 42 3.78 0.34 -5.42
CA ARG A 42 3.77 -0.55 -6.59
C ARG A 42 4.72 -1.74 -6.43
N ARG A 43 5.92 -1.53 -5.91
CA ARG A 43 6.89 -2.61 -5.64
C ARG A 43 6.32 -3.62 -4.64
N LEU A 44 5.69 -3.15 -3.56
CA LEU A 44 5.05 -4.00 -2.56
C LEU A 44 3.88 -4.80 -3.15
N MET A 45 3.14 -4.26 -4.13
CA MET A 45 2.08 -5.02 -4.83
C MET A 45 2.60 -6.26 -5.54
N MET A 46 3.83 -6.17 -6.04
CA MET A 46 4.49 -7.23 -6.79
C MET A 46 5.32 -8.16 -5.89
N SER A 47 5.33 -7.94 -4.57
CA SER A 47 6.04 -8.82 -3.64
C SER A 47 5.38 -10.21 -3.60
N LYS A 48 6.15 -11.25 -3.30
CA LYS A 48 5.63 -12.63 -3.21
C LYS A 48 4.52 -12.77 -2.16
N GLU A 49 4.58 -11.96 -1.10
CA GLU A 49 3.61 -11.92 0.00
C GLU A 49 2.27 -11.33 -0.45
N ASN A 50 2.28 -10.34 -1.36
CA ASN A 50 1.08 -9.60 -1.76
C ASN A 50 0.50 -10.03 -3.12
N MET A 51 1.33 -10.51 -4.04
CA MET A 51 0.92 -10.78 -5.42
C MET A 51 -0.15 -11.88 -5.56
N LYS A 52 -0.32 -12.72 -4.54
CA LYS A 52 -1.32 -13.82 -4.52
C LYS A 52 -2.49 -13.54 -3.58
N LEU A 53 -2.55 -12.37 -2.95
CA LEU A 53 -3.63 -12.07 -2.03
C LEU A 53 -4.95 -11.91 -2.78
N PRO A 54 -6.05 -12.48 -2.27
CA PRO A 54 -7.36 -12.30 -2.87
C PRO A 54 -7.72 -10.82 -2.87
N GLN A 55 -8.02 -10.29 -4.05
CA GLN A 55 -8.48 -8.92 -4.22
C GLN A 55 -9.99 -8.85 -4.01
N PRO A 56 -10.51 -7.75 -3.47
CA PRO A 56 -11.93 -7.49 -3.48
C PRO A 56 -12.42 -7.18 -4.89
N SER A 57 -13.74 -7.14 -5.07
CA SER A 57 -14.33 -6.80 -6.36
C SER A 57 -13.83 -5.45 -6.86
N GLU A 58 -13.55 -5.39 -8.16
CA GLU A 58 -13.14 -4.16 -8.81
C GLU A 58 -14.23 -3.09 -8.66
N GLY A 59 -13.82 -1.83 -8.49
CA GLY A 59 -14.75 -0.72 -8.28
C GLY A 59 -15.28 -0.59 -6.85
N GLN A 60 -14.82 -1.41 -5.89
CA GLN A 60 -15.11 -1.16 -4.48
C GLN A 60 -14.28 -0.03 -3.90
N TYR A 61 -14.94 0.82 -3.13
CA TYR A 61 -14.34 1.92 -2.37
C TYR A 61 -14.63 1.74 -0.88
N TYR A 62 -13.77 2.28 -0.04
CA TYR A 62 -14.06 2.40 1.38
C TYR A 62 -15.00 3.58 1.61
N SER A 63 -15.97 3.42 2.51
CA SER A 63 -16.73 4.54 3.08
C SER A 63 -15.82 5.38 3.99
N ASN A 64 -16.06 6.69 4.02
CA ASN A 64 -15.36 7.62 4.91
C ASN A 64 -15.84 7.49 6.35
#